data_AF-A0A9P9IWW0-F1
#
_entry.id   AF-A0A9P9IWW0-F1
#
_cell.length_a   1.000
_cell.length_b   1.000
_cell.length_c   1.000
_cell.angle_alpha   90.00
_cell.angle_beta   90.00
_cell.angle_gamma   90.00
#
_symmetry.space_group_name_H-M   'P 1'
#
loop_
_entity.id
_entity.type
_entity.pdbx_description
1 polymer ?
#
loop_
_entity_poly.entity_id
_entity_poly.type
_entity_poly.pdbx_seq_one_letter_code
_entity_poly.pdbx_strand_id
1 'polypeptide(L)'
;MGISLQDRRQGAQSPHTEQGASNEAQSRAEPSTLSASEFYLYYFVLIAAVPYMFWIAYYVSRRWFPNIGTAASDPRYTKYERFLSNGWIPGRKTDASDQQLHHDHLPPLAASVEHRVRVPAEVSKNSITEQGNSRLEQRASFDYSLALIFLIVLHGVSAANVTPILYINYKLVKAIPWRYVPLAMWTFNVLLLPANKLSQRYRFEDIARHIASSSSSEGLKPSLIYWGSWLDSYGGLNPRWEVLFNFTILRLISFQPRLLLEFLLQRRQPSLDPVDISKRDHITIPAAPKDYSFRNYVAYAIYSPLYLTGPTLTFNSFISQLRHRPTDIETPRTLRYAIRFILTLIVTEVILHYNYISAIPQATPSRLNTPLPRSLWSLSLNSTSSG
;
A
#
# COMPACT_ATOMS: atom_id res chain seq x y z
N MET A 1 -2.79 18.08 62.39
CA MET A 1 -1.86 19.22 62.26
C MET A 1 -0.52 18.65 61.80
N GLY A 2 0.02 18.86 60.61
CA GLY A 2 -0.38 19.59 59.41
C GLY A 2 0.46 19.03 58.26
N ILE A 3 -0.15 18.92 57.08
CA ILE A 3 0.44 18.45 55.83
C ILE A 3 1.33 19.57 55.26
N SER A 4 2.57 19.27 54.85
CA SER A 4 3.37 20.19 54.02
C SER A 4 3.44 19.67 52.59
N LEU A 5 2.83 20.43 51.70
CA LEU A 5 2.88 20.33 50.24
C LEU A 5 4.03 21.20 49.69
N GLN A 6 4.43 20.91 48.44
CA GLN A 6 5.39 21.62 47.56
C GLN A 6 6.88 21.41 47.93
N ASP A 7 7.72 20.88 47.04
CA ASP A 7 7.99 21.50 45.74
C ASP A 7 8.18 20.47 44.60
N ARG A 8 7.32 20.57 43.59
CA ARG A 8 7.31 19.78 42.36
C ARG A 8 7.99 20.62 41.27
N ARG A 9 9.31 20.65 41.26
CA ARG A 9 10.07 21.33 40.19
C ARG A 9 10.36 20.38 39.04
N GLN A 10 9.55 20.55 38.00
CA GLN A 10 9.84 20.43 36.57
C GLN A 10 11.22 19.84 36.23
N GLY A 11 11.23 18.61 35.68
CA GLY A 11 12.33 18.09 34.89
C GLY A 11 12.42 18.86 33.58
N ALA A 12 13.09 20.02 33.61
CA ALA A 12 13.59 20.65 32.41
C ALA A 12 14.74 19.78 31.88
N GLN A 13 14.52 19.09 30.76
CA GLN A 13 15.62 18.55 29.97
C GLN A 13 16.55 19.70 29.62
N SER A 14 17.76 19.67 30.17
CA SER A 14 18.79 20.65 29.89
C SER A 14 19.22 20.54 28.42
N PRO A 15 19.37 21.66 27.70
CA PRO A 15 19.74 21.66 26.27
C PRO A 15 21.12 21.05 25.99
N HIS A 16 21.93 20.82 27.03
CA HIS A 16 23.23 20.16 26.94
C HIS A 16 23.13 18.65 26.68
N THR A 17 22.03 17.99 27.06
CA THR A 17 21.89 16.52 26.94
C THR A 17 21.51 16.10 25.51
N GLU A 18 20.67 16.88 24.83
CA GLU A 18 20.33 16.64 23.40
C GLU A 18 21.52 16.92 22.47
N GLN A 19 22.31 17.96 22.77
CA GLN A 19 23.52 18.26 22.01
C GLN A 19 24.56 17.14 22.14
N GLY A 20 24.76 16.59 23.34
CA GLY A 20 25.64 15.43 23.58
C GLY A 20 25.22 14.18 22.79
N ALA A 21 23.93 13.85 22.80
CA ALA A 21 23.38 12.71 22.06
C ALA A 21 23.47 12.90 20.52
N SER A 22 23.28 14.12 20.03
CA SER A 22 23.43 14.44 18.60
C SER A 22 24.89 14.36 18.13
N ASN A 23 25.83 14.78 18.97
CA ASN A 23 27.27 14.72 18.70
C ASN A 23 27.80 13.28 18.75
N GLU A 24 27.32 12.46 19.69
CA GLU A 24 27.65 11.02 19.71
C GLU A 24 27.07 10.28 18.49
N ALA A 25 25.85 10.61 18.07
CA ALA A 25 25.23 10.03 16.87
C ALA A 25 25.96 10.44 15.59
N GLN A 26 26.47 11.68 15.50
CA GLN A 26 27.32 12.12 14.39
C GLN A 26 28.71 11.47 14.42
N SER A 27 29.28 11.22 15.61
CA SER A 27 30.58 10.54 15.73
C SER A 27 30.55 9.07 15.32
N ARG A 28 29.37 8.42 15.37
CA ARG A 28 29.15 7.04 14.95
C ARG A 28 28.69 6.89 13.50
N ALA A 29 28.46 7.98 12.78
CA ALA A 29 28.08 7.92 11.37
C ALA A 29 29.34 7.69 10.53
N GLU A 30 29.40 6.54 9.83
CA GLU A 30 30.44 6.32 8.83
C GLU A 30 30.42 7.42 7.76
N PRO A 31 31.59 7.86 7.25
CA PRO A 31 31.64 8.89 6.22
C PRO A 31 30.86 8.46 4.98
N SER A 32 30.19 9.41 4.32
CA SER A 32 29.34 9.11 3.17
C SER A 32 30.17 8.54 2.02
N THR A 33 29.94 7.26 1.73
CA THR A 33 30.51 6.56 0.57
C THR A 33 30.08 7.17 -0.77
N LEU A 34 29.04 8.01 -0.74
CA LEU A 34 28.47 8.74 -1.88
C LEU A 34 29.38 9.84 -2.48
N SER A 35 30.54 10.10 -1.87
CA SER A 35 31.55 11.07 -2.37
C SER A 35 32.68 10.43 -3.18
N ALA A 36 32.69 9.11 -3.35
CA ALA A 36 33.72 8.43 -4.15
C ALA A 36 33.64 8.86 -5.63
N SER A 37 34.79 8.87 -6.31
CA SER A 37 34.91 9.28 -7.72
C SER A 37 33.95 8.52 -8.66
N GLU A 38 33.65 7.27 -8.33
CA GLU A 38 32.71 6.41 -9.06
C GLU A 38 31.26 6.95 -9.05
N PHE A 39 30.83 7.64 -7.97
CA PHE A 39 29.49 8.19 -7.86
C PHE A 39 29.24 9.40 -8.75
N TYR A 40 30.28 10.15 -9.13
CA TYR A 40 30.12 11.27 -10.07
C TYR A 40 29.67 10.80 -11.46
N LEU A 41 30.12 9.62 -11.92
CA LEU A 41 29.63 9.04 -13.16
C LEU A 41 28.14 8.68 -13.05
N TYR A 42 27.71 8.09 -11.93
CA TYR A 42 26.30 7.78 -11.69
C TYR A 42 25.44 9.05 -11.63
N TYR A 43 25.91 10.11 -10.97
CA TYR A 43 25.21 11.40 -10.94
C TYR A 43 25.11 12.02 -12.33
N PHE A 44 26.19 12.00 -13.13
CA PHE A 44 26.16 12.48 -14.51
C PHE A 44 25.14 11.70 -15.36
N VAL A 45 25.16 10.37 -15.28
CA VAL A 45 24.19 9.52 -15.99
C VAL A 45 22.76 9.85 -15.56
N LEU A 46 22.49 10.01 -14.26
CA LEU A 46 21.15 10.38 -13.77
C LEU A 46 20.70 11.76 -14.29
N ILE A 47 21.58 12.77 -14.21
CA ILE A 47 21.30 14.14 -14.65
C ILE A 47 21.07 14.21 -16.17
N ALA A 48 21.73 13.38 -16.96
CA ALA A 48 21.51 13.32 -18.40
C ALA A 48 20.29 12.44 -18.77
N ALA A 49 20.20 11.24 -18.21
CA ALA A 49 19.22 10.24 -18.61
C ALA A 49 17.81 10.58 -18.16
N VAL A 50 17.60 11.10 -16.95
CA VAL A 50 16.25 11.39 -16.44
C VAL A 50 15.55 12.49 -17.26
N PRO A 51 16.17 13.66 -17.52
CA PRO A 51 15.58 14.67 -18.40
C PRO A 51 15.38 14.16 -19.82
N TYR A 52 16.30 13.34 -20.34
CA TYR A 52 16.17 12.76 -21.67
C TYR A 52 14.99 11.78 -21.78
N MET A 53 14.81 10.90 -20.79
CA MET A 53 13.65 10.00 -20.70
C MET A 53 12.33 10.78 -20.65
N PHE A 54 12.29 11.84 -19.84
CA PHE A 54 11.13 12.73 -19.77
C PHE A 54 10.88 13.43 -21.12
N TRP A 55 11.93 13.94 -21.76
CA TRP A 55 11.83 14.63 -23.04
C TRP A 55 11.27 13.74 -24.15
N ILE A 56 11.73 12.48 -24.25
CA ILE A 56 11.22 11.53 -25.24
C ILE A 56 9.73 11.26 -25.02
N ALA A 57 9.34 10.94 -23.78
CA ALA A 57 7.95 10.68 -23.45
C ALA A 57 7.08 11.91 -23.75
N TYR A 58 7.56 13.11 -23.42
CA TYR A 58 6.88 14.36 -23.70
C TYR A 58 6.75 14.60 -25.21
N TYR A 59 7.81 14.39 -25.98
CA TYR A 59 7.85 14.58 -27.43
C TYR A 59 6.81 13.72 -28.14
N VAL A 60 6.74 12.42 -27.81
CA VAL A 60 5.75 11.49 -28.39
C VAL A 60 4.33 11.83 -27.95
N SER A 61 4.15 12.41 -26.77
CA SER A 61 2.85 12.77 -26.19
C SER A 61 2.31 14.12 -26.68
N ARG A 62 3.02 14.85 -27.55
CA ARG A 62 2.56 16.16 -28.05
C ARG A 62 1.36 15.99 -28.99
N ARG A 63 0.25 16.62 -28.62
CA ARG A 63 -0.88 16.86 -29.51
C ARG A 63 -0.63 18.14 -30.33
N TRP A 64 -1.07 18.13 -31.59
CA TRP A 64 -1.09 19.28 -32.48
C TRP A 64 -1.99 20.38 -31.88
N PHE A 65 -1.45 21.59 -31.71
CA PHE A 65 -2.20 22.78 -31.33
C PHE A 65 -2.37 23.68 -32.57
N PRO A 66 -3.61 23.94 -33.04
CA PRO A 66 -3.84 24.73 -34.25
C PRO A 66 -3.27 26.15 -34.21
N ASN A 67 -3.10 26.74 -33.02
CA ASN A 67 -2.80 28.16 -32.84
C ASN A 67 -1.34 28.46 -32.42
N ILE A 68 -0.50 27.44 -32.29
CA ILE A 68 0.93 27.57 -31.98
C ILE A 68 1.64 26.64 -32.96
N GLY A 69 2.27 27.20 -33.99
CA GLY A 69 2.83 26.48 -35.16
C GLY A 69 4.01 25.53 -34.88
N THR A 70 3.94 24.71 -33.83
CA THR A 70 4.95 23.70 -33.50
C THR A 70 4.43 22.31 -33.83
N ALA A 71 5.08 21.67 -34.81
CA ALA A 71 5.10 20.25 -35.17
C ALA A 71 3.76 19.47 -35.19
N ALA A 72 3.47 18.81 -36.31
CA ALA A 72 2.39 17.83 -36.42
C ALA A 72 2.43 16.86 -35.22
N SER A 73 1.27 16.57 -34.62
CA SER A 73 1.13 15.50 -33.61
C SER A 73 1.79 14.24 -34.13
N ASP A 74 2.41 13.46 -33.23
CA ASP A 74 2.92 12.15 -33.60
C ASP A 74 1.84 11.39 -34.40
N PRO A 75 2.13 10.86 -35.60
CA PRO A 75 1.15 10.13 -36.40
C PRO A 75 0.48 8.97 -35.66
N ARG A 76 1.10 8.49 -34.57
CA ARG A 76 0.61 7.41 -33.70
C ARG A 76 -0.36 7.88 -32.62
N TYR A 77 -0.57 9.19 -32.45
CA TYR A 77 -1.44 9.75 -31.40
C TYR A 77 -2.84 9.13 -31.40
N THR A 78 -3.42 8.96 -32.58
CA THR A 78 -4.75 8.34 -32.77
C THR A 78 -4.84 6.91 -32.23
N LYS A 79 -3.72 6.19 -32.11
CA LYS A 79 -3.69 4.79 -31.64
C LYS A 79 -3.84 4.67 -30.13
N TYR A 80 -3.26 5.60 -29.37
CA TYR A 80 -3.32 5.60 -27.91
C TYR A 80 -4.34 6.59 -27.34
N GLU A 81 -4.91 7.48 -28.16
CA GLU A 81 -5.90 8.48 -27.73
C GLU A 81 -7.09 7.88 -26.97
N ARG A 82 -7.51 6.66 -27.32
CA ARG A 82 -8.61 5.95 -26.64
C ARG A 82 -8.37 5.66 -25.16
N PHE A 83 -7.11 5.68 -24.71
CA PHE A 83 -6.72 5.46 -23.32
C PHE A 83 -6.55 6.77 -22.53
N LEU A 84 -6.79 7.91 -23.18
CA LEU A 84 -6.65 9.23 -22.58
C LEU A 84 -8.02 9.78 -22.19
N SER A 85 -8.12 10.37 -21.00
CA SER A 85 -9.31 11.08 -20.52
C SER A 85 -9.13 12.60 -20.58
N ASN A 86 -10.22 13.35 -20.43
CA ASN A 86 -10.13 14.79 -20.31
C ASN A 86 -9.59 15.15 -18.92
N GLY A 87 -8.49 15.89 -18.89
CA GLY A 87 -7.86 16.38 -17.67
C GLY A 87 -8.33 17.77 -17.27
N TRP A 88 -7.80 18.27 -16.15
CA TRP A 88 -8.09 19.60 -15.64
C TRP A 88 -7.17 20.68 -16.24
N ILE A 89 -6.07 20.30 -16.91
CA ILE A 89 -5.20 21.26 -17.62
C ILE A 89 -5.82 21.60 -18.98
N PRO A 90 -6.16 22.88 -19.25
CA PRO A 90 -6.79 23.28 -20.50
C PRO A 90 -5.98 22.85 -21.73
N GLY A 91 -6.67 22.19 -22.68
CA GLY A 91 -6.06 21.73 -23.92
C GLY A 91 -5.18 20.47 -23.80
N ARG A 92 -5.11 19.83 -22.64
CA ARG A 92 -4.35 18.58 -22.42
C ARG A 92 -5.28 17.47 -21.92
N LYS A 93 -5.09 16.27 -22.50
CA LYS A 93 -5.66 15.03 -21.98
C LYS A 93 -4.71 14.43 -20.94
N THR A 94 -5.24 13.56 -20.08
CA THR A 94 -4.49 12.84 -19.05
C THR A 94 -4.39 11.37 -19.42
N ASP A 95 -3.25 10.75 -19.12
CA ASP A 95 -3.10 9.30 -19.19
C ASP A 95 -3.96 8.63 -18.10
N ALA A 96 -5.09 8.07 -18.52
CA ALA A 96 -6.04 7.34 -17.67
C ALA A 96 -5.90 5.82 -17.79
N SER A 97 -4.83 5.36 -18.47
CA SER A 97 -4.68 3.95 -18.81
C SER A 97 -4.23 3.08 -17.62
N ASP A 98 -3.67 3.71 -16.58
CA ASP A 98 -3.35 3.07 -15.31
C ASP A 98 -4.47 3.32 -14.28
N GLN A 99 -5.19 2.26 -13.92
CA GLN A 99 -6.27 2.32 -12.92
C GLN A 99 -5.79 2.70 -11.52
N GLN A 100 -4.50 2.60 -11.20
CA GLN A 100 -3.99 3.01 -9.89
C GLN A 100 -3.80 4.52 -9.78
N LEU A 101 -3.50 5.18 -10.91
CA LEU A 101 -3.18 6.61 -10.98
C LEU A 101 -4.36 7.45 -11.48
N HIS A 102 -5.51 6.82 -11.77
CA HIS A 102 -6.68 7.53 -12.22
C HIS A 102 -7.25 8.43 -11.12
N HIS A 103 -7.47 9.70 -11.45
CA HIS A 103 -7.86 10.76 -10.49
C HIS A 103 -9.13 10.43 -9.69
N ASP A 104 -10.02 9.60 -10.22
CA ASP A 104 -11.27 9.20 -9.58
C ASP A 104 -11.09 8.33 -8.32
N HIS A 105 -9.89 7.77 -8.13
CA HIS A 105 -9.59 6.93 -6.96
C HIS A 105 -8.99 7.72 -5.78
N LEU A 106 -8.67 9.00 -5.97
CA LEU A 106 -8.07 9.87 -4.93
C LEU A 106 -9.05 10.28 -3.81
N PRO A 107 -10.34 10.61 -4.07
CA PRO A 107 -11.28 11.06 -3.02
C PRO A 107 -11.59 10.01 -1.93
N PRO A 108 -11.78 8.70 -2.24
CA PRO A 108 -12.00 7.66 -1.23
C PRO A 108 -10.79 7.46 -0.29
N LEU A 109 -9.58 7.67 -0.81
CA LEU A 109 -8.35 7.59 -0.01
C LEU A 109 -8.24 8.76 0.97
N ALA A 110 -8.62 9.97 0.55
CA ALA A 110 -8.65 11.14 1.41
C ALA A 110 -9.69 11.01 2.54
N ALA A 111 -10.89 10.50 2.24
CA ALA A 111 -11.96 10.29 3.22
C ALA A 111 -11.57 9.30 4.34
N SER A 112 -10.76 8.29 4.00
CA SER A 112 -10.25 7.30 4.96
C SER A 112 -9.26 7.90 5.99
N VAL A 113 -8.62 9.02 5.66
CA VAL A 113 -7.69 9.74 6.54
C VAL A 113 -8.42 10.63 7.53
N GLU A 114 -9.50 11.30 7.09
CA GLU A 114 -10.26 12.27 7.89
C GLU A 114 -10.95 11.63 9.11
N HIS A 115 -11.51 10.43 8.95
CA HIS A 115 -12.21 9.74 10.05
C HIS A 115 -11.27 9.26 11.18
N ARG A 116 -9.96 9.11 10.91
CA ARG A 116 -8.95 8.68 11.90
C ARG A 116 -8.63 9.78 12.93
N VAL A 117 -8.93 11.04 12.62
CA VAL A 117 -8.63 12.21 13.47
C VAL A 117 -9.66 12.38 14.61
N ARG A 118 -10.81 11.70 14.53
CA ARG A 118 -11.97 11.92 15.42
C ARG A 118 -12.18 10.82 16.47
N VAL A 119 -11.10 10.25 17.00
CA VAL A 119 -11.21 9.36 18.18
C VAL A 119 -11.18 10.25 19.44
N PRO A 120 -12.22 10.23 20.30
CA PRO A 120 -12.32 11.10 21.46
C PRO A 120 -11.12 10.94 22.41
N ALA A 121 -10.78 12.04 23.08
CA ALA A 121 -9.76 12.09 24.13
C ALA A 121 -10.07 11.05 25.23
N GLU A 122 -9.01 10.37 25.67
CA GLU A 122 -9.03 9.24 26.60
C GLU A 122 -9.73 9.60 27.93
N VAL A 123 -10.65 8.74 28.37
CA VAL A 123 -11.17 8.74 29.74
C VAL A 123 -10.00 8.39 30.66
N SER A 124 -9.72 9.25 31.64
CA SER A 124 -8.67 9.07 32.64
C SER A 124 -8.85 7.74 33.38
N LYS A 125 -8.04 6.74 33.03
CA LYS A 125 -7.93 5.46 33.73
C LYS A 125 -6.67 5.43 34.58
N ASN A 126 -6.73 4.71 35.70
CA ASN A 126 -5.71 4.77 36.75
C ASN A 126 -4.39 4.04 36.41
N SER A 127 -4.30 3.28 35.31
CA SER A 127 -3.07 2.58 34.91
C SER A 127 -2.73 2.71 33.41
N ILE A 128 -1.43 2.86 33.12
CA ILE A 128 -0.86 2.97 31.76
C ILE A 128 -1.25 1.75 30.90
N THR A 129 -1.22 0.55 31.50
CA THR A 129 -1.57 -0.70 30.83
C THR A 129 -3.05 -0.73 30.44
N GLU A 130 -3.94 -0.23 31.29
CA GLU A 130 -5.37 -0.21 30.98
C GLU A 130 -5.71 0.83 29.91
N GLN A 131 -5.06 2.00 29.96
CA GLN A 131 -5.16 3.03 28.92
C GLN A 131 -4.74 2.47 27.55
N GLY A 132 -3.61 1.76 27.49
CA GLY A 132 -3.13 1.12 26.26
C GLY A 132 -4.08 0.02 25.75
N ASN A 133 -4.68 -0.79 26.64
CA ASN A 133 -5.68 -1.78 26.25
C ASN A 133 -6.95 -1.13 25.68
N SER A 134 -7.48 -0.07 26.31
CA SER A 134 -8.67 0.63 25.79
C SER A 134 -8.41 1.28 24.44
N ARG A 135 -7.22 1.85 24.26
CA ARG A 135 -6.81 2.46 23.00
C ARG A 135 -6.70 1.43 21.88
N LEU A 136 -6.08 0.27 22.15
CA LEU A 136 -6.02 -0.84 21.21
C LEU A 136 -7.42 -1.28 20.79
N GLU A 137 -8.32 -1.47 21.74
CA GLU A 137 -9.68 -1.95 21.48
C GLU A 137 -10.47 -0.99 20.58
N GLN A 138 -10.43 0.31 20.88
CA GLN A 138 -11.08 1.36 20.11
C GLN A 138 -10.51 1.45 18.69
N ARG A 139 -9.17 1.50 18.57
CA ARG A 139 -8.52 1.64 17.27
C ARG A 139 -8.64 0.40 16.42
N ALA A 140 -8.47 -0.80 16.98
CA ALA A 140 -8.65 -2.04 16.24
C ALA A 140 -10.09 -2.23 15.76
N SER A 141 -11.08 -1.84 16.56
CA SER A 141 -12.49 -1.88 16.14
C SER A 141 -12.77 -0.89 15.01
N PHE A 142 -12.21 0.32 15.09
CA PHE A 142 -12.30 1.31 14.02
C PHE A 142 -11.62 0.83 12.74
N ASP A 143 -10.35 0.40 12.81
CA ASP A 143 -9.58 -0.07 11.67
C ASP A 143 -10.20 -1.34 11.06
N TYR A 144 -10.82 -2.22 11.85
CA TYR A 144 -11.57 -3.37 11.35
C TYR A 144 -12.79 -2.96 10.52
N SER A 145 -13.64 -2.07 11.05
CA SER A 145 -14.82 -1.58 10.34
C SER A 145 -14.43 -0.83 9.08
N LEU A 146 -13.41 0.03 9.18
CA LEU A 146 -12.87 0.77 8.04
C LEU A 146 -12.29 -0.18 6.99
N ALA A 147 -11.57 -1.22 7.39
CA ALA A 147 -11.02 -2.24 6.50
C ALA A 147 -12.10 -2.96 5.68
N LEU A 148 -13.23 -3.32 6.30
CA LEU A 148 -14.35 -3.96 5.59
C LEU A 148 -15.01 -3.00 4.60
N ILE A 149 -15.31 -1.78 5.02
CA ILE A 149 -15.88 -0.74 4.14
C ILE A 149 -14.94 -0.47 2.97
N PHE A 150 -13.65 -0.29 3.28
CA PHE A 150 -12.61 -0.04 2.29
C PHE A 150 -12.50 -1.19 1.27
N LEU A 151 -12.53 -2.45 1.73
CA LEU A 151 -12.48 -3.61 0.86
C LEU A 151 -13.68 -3.65 -0.10
N ILE A 152 -14.88 -3.36 0.39
CA ILE A 152 -16.12 -3.32 -0.42
C ILE A 152 -16.09 -2.16 -1.41
N VAL A 153 -15.68 -0.95 -0.99
CA VAL A 153 -15.57 0.21 -1.88
C VAL A 153 -14.55 -0.06 -2.99
N LEU A 154 -13.42 -0.68 -2.63
CA LEU A 154 -12.34 -0.91 -3.56
C LEU A 154 -12.64 -2.05 -4.54
N HIS A 155 -13.22 -3.17 -4.10
CA HIS A 155 -13.39 -4.37 -4.92
C HIS A 155 -14.85 -4.75 -5.21
N GLY A 156 -15.81 -4.00 -4.66
CA GLY A 156 -17.22 -4.29 -4.81
C GLY A 156 -17.56 -5.71 -4.37
N VAL A 157 -18.24 -6.46 -5.23
CA VAL A 157 -18.65 -7.85 -4.96
C VAL A 157 -17.44 -8.80 -4.88
N SER A 158 -16.33 -8.48 -5.56
CA SER A 158 -15.11 -9.29 -5.48
C SER A 158 -14.46 -9.30 -4.09
N ALA A 159 -14.85 -8.39 -3.18
CA ALA A 159 -14.47 -8.46 -1.76
C ALA A 159 -14.90 -9.80 -1.10
N ALA A 160 -15.97 -10.43 -1.61
CA ALA A 160 -16.42 -11.74 -1.17
C ALA A 160 -15.42 -12.86 -1.50
N ASN A 161 -14.50 -12.68 -2.47
CA ASN A 161 -13.44 -13.64 -2.76
C ASN A 161 -12.26 -13.50 -1.78
N VAL A 162 -11.97 -12.28 -1.33
CA VAL A 162 -10.87 -11.98 -0.40
C VAL A 162 -11.16 -12.50 1.01
N THR A 163 -12.41 -12.37 1.48
CA THR A 163 -12.79 -12.69 2.86
C THR A 163 -12.59 -14.17 3.23
N PRO A 164 -12.98 -15.16 2.40
CA PRO A 164 -12.71 -16.58 2.63
C PRO A 164 -11.22 -16.89 2.70
N ILE A 165 -10.40 -16.28 1.85
CA ILE A 165 -8.94 -16.48 1.86
C ILE A 165 -8.36 -16.04 3.21
N LEU A 166 -8.78 -14.87 3.70
CA LEU A 166 -8.37 -14.37 5.01
C LEU A 166 -8.81 -15.29 6.14
N TYR A 167 -10.06 -15.77 6.09
CA TYR A 167 -10.61 -16.67 7.10
C TYR A 167 -9.89 -18.02 7.12
N ILE A 168 -9.67 -18.65 5.97
CA ILE A 168 -8.93 -19.91 5.85
C ILE A 168 -7.52 -19.73 6.38
N ASN A 169 -6.83 -18.65 6.01
CA ASN A 169 -5.49 -18.37 6.52
C ASN A 169 -5.48 -18.22 8.05
N TYR A 170 -6.41 -17.45 8.63
CA TYR A 170 -6.54 -17.31 10.08
C TYR A 170 -6.80 -18.67 10.77
N LYS A 171 -7.68 -19.49 10.21
CA LYS A 171 -7.97 -20.84 10.73
C LYS A 171 -6.76 -21.75 10.63
N LEU A 172 -5.97 -21.67 9.55
CA LEU A 172 -4.75 -22.46 9.39
C LEU A 172 -3.76 -22.22 10.53
N VAL A 173 -3.60 -20.96 10.95
CA VAL A 173 -2.74 -20.57 12.08
C VAL A 173 -3.27 -21.08 13.41
N LYS A 174 -4.59 -21.13 13.58
CA LYS A 174 -5.24 -21.49 14.86
C LYS A 174 -5.53 -22.98 15.02
N ALA A 175 -5.69 -23.73 13.94
CA ALA A 175 -6.17 -25.10 13.96
C ALA A 175 -5.05 -26.16 13.87
N ILE A 176 -3.93 -25.84 13.24
CA ILE A 176 -2.84 -26.79 12.99
C ILE A 176 -1.80 -26.73 14.14
N PRO A 177 -1.15 -27.85 14.50
CA PRO A 177 -0.02 -27.82 15.43
C PRO A 177 1.07 -26.85 14.97
N TRP A 178 1.58 -26.06 15.91
CA TRP A 178 2.47 -24.92 15.64
C TRP A 178 3.70 -25.25 14.78
N ARG A 179 4.25 -26.47 14.88
CA ARG A 179 5.41 -26.93 14.09
C ARG A 179 5.16 -26.89 12.59
N TYR A 180 3.92 -27.14 12.18
CA TYR A 180 3.52 -27.17 10.78
C TYR A 180 2.91 -25.85 10.29
N VAL A 181 2.63 -24.90 11.19
CA VAL A 181 2.01 -23.61 10.84
C VAL A 181 2.85 -22.83 9.82
N PRO A 182 4.18 -22.67 9.96
CA PRO A 182 4.98 -21.96 8.96
C PRO A 182 4.88 -22.63 7.59
N LEU A 183 5.07 -23.95 7.54
CA LEU A 183 5.01 -24.71 6.29
C LEU A 183 3.62 -24.59 5.64
N ALA A 184 2.56 -24.82 6.41
CA ALA A 184 1.19 -24.73 5.91
C ALA A 184 0.86 -23.32 5.39
N MET A 185 1.27 -22.28 6.11
CA MET A 185 1.05 -20.89 5.70
C MET A 185 1.83 -20.52 4.45
N TRP A 186 3.12 -20.87 4.37
CA TRP A 186 3.93 -20.61 3.19
C TRP A 186 3.36 -21.33 1.98
N THR A 187 3.06 -22.63 2.11
CA THR A 187 2.47 -23.42 1.04
C THR A 187 1.14 -22.83 0.58
N PHE A 188 0.22 -22.54 1.50
CA PHE A 188 -1.07 -21.94 1.18
C PHE A 188 -0.93 -20.59 0.46
N ASN A 189 -0.12 -19.68 1.01
CA ASN A 189 0.04 -18.33 0.46
C ASN A 189 0.79 -18.30 -0.87
N VAL A 190 1.82 -19.14 -1.04
CA VAL A 190 2.57 -19.23 -2.30
C VAL A 190 1.71 -19.87 -3.39
N LEU A 191 0.94 -20.91 -3.08
CA LEU A 191 0.02 -21.54 -4.04
C LEU A 191 -1.14 -20.62 -4.43
N LEU A 192 -1.52 -19.69 -3.55
CA LEU A 192 -2.53 -18.69 -3.84
C LEU A 192 -2.12 -17.72 -4.98
N LEU A 193 -0.83 -17.40 -5.12
CA LEU A 193 -0.32 -16.51 -6.16
C LEU A 193 -0.66 -16.99 -7.59
N PRO A 194 -0.31 -18.22 -8.02
CA PRO A 194 -0.71 -18.74 -9.32
C PRO A 194 -2.21 -19.05 -9.36
N ALA A 195 -2.82 -19.53 -8.27
CA ALA A 195 -4.26 -19.84 -8.25
C ALA A 195 -5.11 -18.60 -8.59
N ASN A 196 -4.82 -17.46 -7.96
CA ASN A 196 -5.51 -16.20 -8.23
C ASN A 196 -5.38 -15.75 -9.70
N LYS A 197 -4.21 -15.98 -10.31
CA LYS A 197 -3.96 -15.66 -11.73
C LYS A 197 -4.68 -16.62 -12.68
N LEU A 198 -4.64 -17.92 -12.39
CA LEU A 198 -5.22 -18.97 -13.23
C LEU A 198 -6.75 -18.94 -13.20
N SER A 199 -7.36 -18.61 -12.05
CA SER A 199 -8.80 -18.50 -11.89
C SER A 199 -9.41 -17.20 -12.42
N GLN A 200 -8.67 -16.43 -13.24
CA GLN A 200 -9.10 -15.16 -13.84
C GLN A 200 -9.84 -14.22 -12.88
N ARG A 201 -9.39 -14.12 -11.62
CA ARG A 201 -9.95 -13.25 -10.55
C ARG A 201 -11.18 -13.80 -9.83
N TYR A 202 -11.51 -15.09 -10.04
CA TYR A 202 -12.70 -15.74 -9.48
C TYR A 202 -13.99 -15.00 -9.86
N ARG A 203 -14.16 -14.80 -11.16
CA ARG A 203 -15.39 -14.21 -11.72
C ARG A 203 -16.59 -15.09 -11.37
N PHE A 204 -17.65 -14.47 -10.86
CA PHE A 204 -18.86 -15.18 -10.49
C PHE A 204 -19.53 -15.81 -11.71
N GLU A 205 -19.39 -15.20 -12.89
CA GLU A 205 -19.84 -15.76 -14.16
C GLU A 205 -19.15 -17.11 -14.47
N ASP A 206 -17.84 -17.21 -14.26
CA ASP A 206 -17.09 -18.43 -14.53
C ASP A 206 -17.44 -19.52 -13.53
N ILE A 207 -17.58 -19.18 -12.25
CA ILE A 207 -18.04 -20.11 -11.21
C ILE A 207 -19.46 -20.61 -11.55
N ALA A 208 -20.36 -19.70 -11.94
CA ALA A 208 -21.72 -20.04 -12.35
C ALA A 208 -21.72 -20.97 -13.57
N ARG A 209 -20.85 -20.76 -14.57
CA ARG A 209 -20.70 -21.68 -15.72
C ARG A 209 -20.24 -23.07 -15.29
N HIS A 210 -19.25 -23.16 -14.40
CA HIS A 210 -18.78 -24.45 -13.90
C HIS A 210 -19.90 -25.21 -13.15
N ILE A 211 -20.64 -24.53 -12.27
CA ILE A 211 -21.77 -25.12 -11.56
C ILE A 211 -22.90 -25.51 -12.53
N ALA A 212 -23.24 -24.63 -13.48
CA ALA A 212 -24.27 -24.88 -14.48
C ALA A 212 -23.93 -26.05 -15.42
N SER A 213 -22.65 -26.27 -15.73
CA SER A 213 -22.20 -27.42 -16.53
C SER A 213 -22.43 -28.77 -15.83
N SER A 214 -22.44 -28.78 -14.49
CA SER A 214 -22.70 -29.97 -13.68
C SER A 214 -24.19 -30.23 -13.40
N SER A 215 -25.07 -29.28 -13.74
CA SER A 215 -26.51 -29.37 -13.48
C SER A 215 -27.29 -29.85 -14.71
N SER A 216 -28.23 -30.79 -14.51
CA SER A 216 -29.07 -31.37 -15.57
C SER A 216 -30.27 -30.48 -15.97
N SER A 217 -30.53 -29.39 -15.26
CA SER A 217 -31.67 -28.50 -15.50
C SER A 217 -31.35 -27.42 -16.56
N GLU A 218 -31.79 -27.65 -17.81
CA GLU A 218 -31.52 -26.77 -18.96
C GLU A 218 -31.97 -25.30 -18.77
N GLY A 219 -33.09 -25.07 -18.07
CA GLY A 219 -33.66 -23.73 -17.87
C GLY A 219 -32.98 -22.86 -16.80
N LEU A 220 -32.26 -23.47 -15.84
CA LEU A 220 -31.56 -22.72 -14.77
C LEU A 220 -30.16 -22.25 -15.17
N LYS A 221 -29.59 -22.84 -16.24
CA LYS A 221 -28.23 -22.51 -16.71
C LYS A 221 -28.11 -21.06 -17.18
N PRO A 222 -29.01 -20.52 -18.02
CA PRO A 222 -28.88 -19.16 -18.53
C PRO A 222 -29.07 -18.11 -17.42
N SER A 223 -30.01 -18.35 -16.50
CA SER A 223 -30.28 -17.43 -15.40
C SER A 223 -29.11 -17.36 -14.42
N LEU A 224 -28.53 -18.49 -14.00
CA LEU A 224 -27.40 -18.50 -13.08
C LEU A 224 -26.16 -17.81 -13.65
N ILE A 225 -25.87 -18.02 -14.94
CA ILE A 225 -24.75 -17.35 -15.62
C ILE A 225 -25.01 -15.84 -15.73
N TYR A 226 -26.23 -15.43 -16.06
CA TYR A 226 -26.61 -14.01 -16.09
C TYR A 226 -26.50 -13.35 -14.71
N TRP A 227 -26.91 -14.04 -13.63
CA TRP A 227 -26.70 -13.56 -12.27
C TRP A 227 -25.21 -13.40 -11.94
N GLY A 228 -24.37 -14.35 -12.37
CA GLY A 228 -22.92 -14.27 -12.20
C GLY A 228 -22.30 -13.07 -12.93
N SER A 229 -22.71 -12.81 -14.18
CA SER A 229 -22.22 -11.66 -14.95
C SER A 229 -22.74 -10.33 -14.40
N TRP A 230 -23.97 -10.30 -13.90
CA TRP A 230 -24.55 -9.14 -13.21
C TRP A 230 -23.79 -8.83 -11.92
N LEU A 231 -23.44 -9.83 -11.11
CA LEU A 231 -22.61 -9.63 -9.92
C LEU A 231 -21.21 -9.11 -10.26
N ASP A 232 -20.58 -9.67 -11.31
CA ASP A 232 -19.28 -9.21 -11.81
C ASP A 232 -19.31 -7.74 -12.29
N SER A 233 -20.48 -7.19 -12.62
CA SER A 233 -20.61 -5.78 -13.04
C SER A 233 -20.34 -4.79 -11.90
N TYR A 234 -20.47 -5.21 -10.65
CA TYR A 234 -20.20 -4.40 -9.45
C TYR A 234 -18.79 -4.62 -8.92
N GLY A 235 -17.78 -4.34 -9.74
CA GLY A 235 -16.35 -4.60 -9.44
C GLY A 235 -15.65 -3.58 -8.53
N GLY A 236 -16.36 -2.58 -8.00
CA GLY A 236 -15.78 -1.51 -7.20
C GLY A 236 -14.83 -0.59 -7.99
N LEU A 237 -14.01 0.17 -7.27
CA LEU A 237 -13.03 1.10 -7.86
C LEU A 237 -11.90 0.39 -8.61
N ASN A 238 -11.44 -0.75 -8.09
CA ASN A 238 -10.41 -1.58 -8.70
C ASN A 238 -10.83 -3.06 -8.63
N PRO A 239 -11.42 -3.63 -9.70
CA PRO A 239 -11.87 -5.01 -9.71
C PRO A 239 -10.74 -6.05 -9.67
N ARG A 240 -9.48 -5.64 -9.88
CA ARG A 240 -8.31 -6.52 -9.91
C ARG A 240 -7.75 -6.76 -8.52
N TRP A 241 -8.61 -7.27 -7.63
CA TRP A 241 -8.29 -7.51 -6.23
C TRP A 241 -7.07 -8.41 -6.04
N GLU A 242 -6.83 -9.36 -6.94
CA GLU A 242 -5.72 -10.31 -6.89
C GLU A 242 -4.35 -9.62 -6.96
N VAL A 243 -4.26 -8.49 -7.66
CA VAL A 243 -2.99 -7.77 -7.82
C VAL A 243 -2.59 -7.14 -6.49
N LEU A 244 -3.54 -6.46 -5.84
CA LEU A 244 -3.34 -5.77 -4.56
C LEU A 244 -3.22 -6.78 -3.41
N PHE A 245 -3.96 -7.89 -3.48
CA PHE A 245 -3.89 -8.96 -2.49
C PHE A 245 -2.50 -9.60 -2.41
N ASN A 246 -1.70 -9.58 -3.48
CA ASN A 246 -0.33 -10.10 -3.44
C ASN A 246 0.54 -9.41 -2.38
N PHE A 247 0.35 -8.11 -2.15
CA PHE A 247 1.06 -7.39 -1.08
C PHE A 247 0.55 -7.77 0.32
N THR A 248 -0.70 -8.23 0.42
CA THR A 248 -1.31 -8.69 1.67
C THR A 248 -0.78 -10.05 2.10
N ILE A 249 -0.36 -10.92 1.16
CA ILE A 249 0.19 -12.25 1.46
C ILE A 249 1.34 -12.20 2.46
N LEU A 250 2.27 -11.25 2.31
CA LEU A 250 3.39 -11.10 3.26
C LEU A 250 2.91 -10.73 4.67
N ARG A 251 1.81 -9.98 4.80
CA ARG A 251 1.18 -9.70 6.10
C ARG A 251 0.58 -10.96 6.69
N LEU A 252 -0.10 -11.76 5.87
CA LEU A 252 -0.67 -13.03 6.31
C LEU A 252 0.43 -13.95 6.84
N ILE A 253 1.55 -14.02 6.12
CA ILE A 253 2.73 -14.79 6.56
C ILE A 253 3.30 -14.26 7.87
N SER A 254 3.32 -12.94 8.09
CA SER A 254 3.80 -12.33 9.33
C SER A 254 2.86 -12.56 10.54
N PHE A 255 1.61 -13.03 10.34
CA PHE A 255 0.69 -13.37 11.42
C PHE A 255 1.02 -14.75 12.02
N GLN A 256 2.19 -14.88 12.65
CA GLN A 256 2.64 -16.13 13.28
C GLN A 256 2.90 -15.93 14.79
N PRO A 257 1.88 -16.17 15.65
CA PRO A 257 1.95 -15.83 17.07
C PRO A 257 3.06 -16.53 17.85
N ARG A 258 3.37 -17.78 17.48
CA ARG A 258 4.08 -18.72 18.37
C ARG A 258 5.51 -19.03 17.96
N LEU A 259 5.82 -18.99 16.66
CA LEU A 259 7.20 -19.15 16.16
C LEU A 259 8.12 -18.06 16.72
N LEU A 260 7.64 -16.82 16.75
CA LEU A 260 8.37 -15.70 17.33
C LEU A 260 8.45 -15.82 18.85
N LEU A 261 7.36 -16.18 19.52
CA LEU A 261 7.34 -16.36 20.97
C LEU A 261 8.36 -17.44 21.40
N GLU A 262 8.45 -18.56 20.71
CA GLU A 262 9.45 -19.60 21.00
C GLU A 262 10.88 -19.14 20.70
N PHE A 263 11.11 -18.43 19.59
CA PHE A 263 12.42 -17.83 19.29
C PHE A 263 12.87 -16.84 20.38
N LEU A 264 11.94 -16.07 20.93
CA LEU A 264 12.22 -15.10 22.01
C LEU A 264 12.31 -15.75 23.39
N LEU A 265 11.55 -16.81 23.66
CA LEU A 265 11.71 -17.60 24.88
C LEU A 265 13.07 -18.33 24.88
N GLN A 266 13.57 -18.75 23.72
CA GLN A 266 14.94 -19.26 23.56
C GLN A 266 16.00 -18.17 23.76
N ARG A 267 15.75 -16.95 23.26
CA ARG A 267 16.59 -15.78 23.53
C ARG A 267 16.08 -15.00 24.74
N ARG A 268 16.24 -15.55 25.97
CA ARG A 268 15.92 -14.86 27.25
C ARG A 268 16.14 -13.34 27.16
N GLN A 269 15.07 -12.58 26.95
CA GLN A 269 15.14 -11.11 26.96
C GLN A 269 14.96 -10.62 28.41
N PRO A 270 15.77 -9.66 28.88
CA PRO A 270 15.52 -8.99 30.14
C PRO A 270 14.19 -8.23 30.07
N SER A 271 13.47 -8.18 31.19
CA SER A 271 12.23 -7.42 31.33
C SER A 271 12.49 -5.93 31.07
N LEU A 272 12.09 -5.44 29.91
CA LEU A 272 12.15 -4.02 29.57
C LEU A 272 10.91 -3.29 30.11
N ASP A 273 11.11 -2.12 30.69
CA ASP A 273 10.02 -1.27 31.17
C ASP A 273 9.15 -0.80 29.99
N PRO A 274 7.80 -0.78 30.14
CA PRO A 274 6.87 -0.48 29.03
C PRO A 274 7.01 0.91 28.40
N VAL A 275 7.75 1.81 29.07
CA VAL A 275 7.89 3.23 28.70
C VAL A 275 9.12 3.47 27.82
N ASP A 276 10.08 2.55 27.79
CA ASP A 276 11.37 2.71 27.10
C ASP A 276 11.58 1.65 26.00
N ILE A 277 10.51 1.32 25.27
CA ILE A 277 10.56 0.36 24.17
C ILE A 277 11.18 1.05 22.94
N SER A 278 12.39 0.67 22.57
CA SER A 278 13.07 1.19 21.39
C SER A 278 12.28 0.90 20.10
N LYS A 279 12.52 1.69 19.04
CA LYS A 279 11.91 1.47 17.71
C LYS A 279 12.26 0.11 17.10
N ARG A 280 13.28 -0.58 17.61
CA ARG A 280 13.58 -1.94 17.15
C ARG A 280 12.78 -2.99 17.89
N ASP A 281 12.37 -2.68 19.13
CA ASP A 281 11.78 -3.64 20.06
C ASP A 281 10.28 -3.86 19.80
N HIS A 282 9.58 -2.89 19.22
CA HIS A 282 8.18 -3.09 18.83
C HIS A 282 7.99 -4.10 17.67
N ILE A 283 9.06 -4.43 16.96
CA ILE A 283 9.05 -5.44 15.88
C ILE A 283 9.27 -6.84 16.47
N THR A 284 10.11 -6.93 17.51
CA THR A 284 10.56 -8.18 18.10
C THR A 284 9.68 -8.62 19.27
N ILE A 285 9.09 -7.72 20.06
CA ILE A 285 8.24 -8.12 21.19
C ILE A 285 6.92 -8.70 20.65
N PRO A 286 6.52 -9.91 21.08
CA PRO A 286 5.32 -10.55 20.59
C PRO A 286 4.10 -9.91 21.23
N ALA A 287 3.01 -9.75 20.47
CA ALA A 287 1.74 -9.32 21.02
C ALA A 287 1.21 -10.33 22.07
N ALA A 288 0.30 -9.90 22.95
CA ALA A 288 -0.29 -10.81 23.92
C ALA A 288 -1.13 -11.89 23.20
N PRO A 289 -1.22 -13.14 23.69
CA PRO A 289 -1.97 -14.21 23.03
C PRO A 289 -3.42 -13.86 22.69
N LYS A 290 -4.07 -13.06 23.54
CA LYS A 290 -5.44 -12.55 23.35
C LYS A 290 -5.59 -11.59 22.17
N ASP A 291 -4.51 -10.88 21.80
CA ASP A 291 -4.52 -9.88 20.74
C ASP A 291 -4.50 -10.54 19.35
N TYR A 292 -4.11 -11.82 19.24
CA TYR A 292 -4.21 -12.64 18.04
C TYR A 292 -5.65 -13.14 17.83
N SER A 293 -6.56 -12.20 17.70
CA SER A 293 -7.99 -12.41 17.40
C SER A 293 -8.26 -12.21 15.91
N PHE A 294 -9.39 -12.74 15.44
CA PHE A 294 -9.79 -12.58 14.03
C PHE A 294 -10.01 -11.11 13.66
N ARG A 295 -10.63 -10.32 14.54
CA ARG A 295 -10.86 -8.88 14.32
C ARG A 295 -9.54 -8.14 14.07
N ASN A 296 -8.58 -8.33 14.96
CA ASN A 296 -7.28 -7.66 14.87
C ASN A 296 -6.49 -8.13 13.65
N TYR A 297 -6.59 -9.41 13.30
CA TYR A 297 -6.00 -9.99 12.09
C TYR A 297 -6.55 -9.34 10.81
N VAL A 298 -7.88 -9.20 10.70
CA VAL A 298 -8.50 -8.56 9.52
C VAL A 298 -8.14 -7.08 9.43
N ALA A 299 -8.20 -6.35 10.56
CA ALA A 299 -7.81 -4.94 10.62
C ALA A 299 -6.35 -4.72 10.17
N TYR A 300 -5.48 -5.66 10.49
CA TYR A 300 -4.08 -5.66 10.06
C TYR A 300 -3.90 -6.05 8.59
N ALA A 301 -4.52 -7.14 8.14
CA ALA A 301 -4.36 -7.66 6.78
C ALA A 301 -4.84 -6.64 5.73
N ILE A 302 -6.02 -6.05 5.96
CA ILE A 302 -6.64 -5.07 5.06
C ILE A 302 -6.51 -3.64 5.62
N TYR A 303 -5.37 -3.34 6.25
CA TYR A 303 -5.13 -1.99 6.73
C TYR A 303 -5.05 -1.02 5.53
N SER A 304 -6.07 -0.17 5.37
CA SER A 304 -6.33 0.62 4.15
C SER A 304 -5.10 1.35 3.59
N PRO A 305 -4.33 2.15 4.38
CA PRO A 305 -3.16 2.85 3.87
C PRO A 305 -2.09 1.93 3.27
N LEU A 306 -1.96 0.72 3.80
CA LEU A 306 -0.94 -0.23 3.37
C LEU A 306 -1.48 -1.26 2.37
N TYR A 307 -2.80 -1.42 2.23
CA TYR A 307 -3.41 -2.42 1.35
C TYR A 307 -3.11 -2.17 -0.13
N LEU A 308 -3.13 -0.90 -0.57
CA LEU A 308 -2.84 -0.54 -1.96
C LEU A 308 -1.35 -0.58 -2.27
N THR A 309 -0.58 0.15 -1.48
CA THR A 309 0.86 0.33 -1.68
C THR A 309 1.50 0.60 -0.33
N GLY A 310 2.44 -0.22 0.10
CA GLY A 310 3.17 0.10 1.32
C GLY A 310 4.13 -1.01 1.75
N PRO A 311 5.21 -0.65 2.46
CA PRO A 311 6.10 -1.63 3.06
C PRO A 311 5.30 -2.52 4.03
N THR A 312 5.65 -3.79 4.07
CA THR A 312 4.96 -4.77 4.90
C THR A 312 5.29 -4.53 6.36
N LEU A 313 4.30 -4.05 7.12
CA LEU A 313 4.34 -3.98 8.59
C LEU A 313 4.15 -5.38 9.17
N THR A 314 4.82 -5.71 10.27
CA THR A 314 4.58 -6.97 10.99
C THR A 314 3.37 -6.84 11.93
N PHE A 315 2.70 -7.97 12.22
CA PHE A 315 1.54 -7.96 13.11
C PHE A 315 1.84 -7.40 14.50
N ASN A 316 3.01 -7.73 15.08
CA ASN A 316 3.38 -7.24 16.40
C ASN A 316 3.61 -5.73 16.43
N SER A 317 4.27 -5.20 15.40
CA SER A 317 4.46 -3.76 15.27
C SER A 317 3.12 -3.05 15.11
N PHE A 318 2.19 -3.61 14.34
CA PHE A 318 0.83 -3.10 14.21
C PHE A 318 0.11 -3.03 15.57
N ILE A 319 0.05 -4.14 16.33
CA ILE A 319 -0.61 -4.16 17.64
C ILE A 319 0.05 -3.20 18.63
N SER A 320 1.38 -3.15 18.65
CA SER A 320 2.12 -2.24 19.52
C SER A 320 1.78 -0.78 19.23
N GLN A 321 1.71 -0.37 17.96
CA GLN A 321 1.35 0.99 17.54
C GLN A 321 -0.12 1.35 17.84
N LEU A 322 -1.02 0.37 17.82
CA LEU A 322 -2.41 0.61 18.24
C LEU A 322 -2.52 0.79 19.75
N ARG A 323 -1.73 0.04 20.52
CA ARG A 323 -1.70 0.05 21.98
C ARG A 323 -0.98 1.27 22.56
N HIS A 324 0.13 1.66 21.96
CA HIS A 324 0.98 2.76 22.43
C HIS A 324 1.11 3.82 21.33
N ARG A 325 0.95 5.09 21.68
CA ARG A 325 1.20 6.19 20.75
C ARG A 325 2.71 6.26 20.49
N PRO A 326 3.17 6.16 19.23
CA PRO A 326 4.58 6.37 18.92
C PRO A 326 5.00 7.80 19.30
N THR A 327 6.15 7.93 19.96
CA THR A 327 6.68 9.20 20.46
C THR A 327 7.10 10.15 19.33
N ASP A 328 7.47 9.63 18.16
CA ASP A 328 7.90 10.44 17.00
C ASP A 328 6.77 11.15 16.23
N ILE A 329 5.49 10.84 16.54
CA ILE A 329 4.36 11.36 15.77
C ILE A 329 3.96 12.72 16.32
N GLU A 330 4.64 13.73 15.76
CA GLU A 330 4.34 15.14 15.96
C GLU A 330 3.42 15.67 14.84
N THR A 331 2.47 16.53 15.22
CA THR A 331 1.57 17.24 14.30
C THR A 331 2.30 18.06 13.23
N PRO A 332 3.30 18.91 13.55
CA PRO A 332 4.01 19.70 12.53
C PRO A 332 4.81 18.83 11.56
N ARG A 333 5.35 17.70 12.02
CA ARG A 333 6.00 16.71 11.15
C ARG A 333 4.98 16.08 10.21
N THR A 334 3.84 15.64 10.75
CA THR A 334 2.75 15.02 9.98
C THR A 334 2.21 15.96 8.91
N LEU A 335 2.00 17.25 9.25
CA LEU A 335 1.55 18.26 8.29
C LEU A 335 2.53 18.46 7.14
N ARG A 336 3.84 18.52 7.42
CA ARG A 336 4.88 18.61 6.37
C ARG A 336 4.84 17.42 5.42
N TYR A 337 4.63 16.20 5.92
CA TYR A 337 4.44 15.03 5.06
C TYR A 337 3.15 15.09 4.25
N ALA A 338 2.05 15.58 4.84
CA ALA A 338 0.78 15.75 4.12
C ALA A 338 0.91 16.77 2.98
N ILE A 339 1.55 17.91 3.22
CA ILE A 339 1.84 18.92 2.20
C ILE A 339 2.74 18.31 1.11
N ARG A 340 3.82 17.62 1.48
CA ARG A 340 4.70 16.94 0.52
C ARG A 340 3.94 15.93 -0.33
N PHE A 341 3.05 15.15 0.28
CA PHE A 341 2.20 14.19 -0.43
C PHE A 341 1.29 14.88 -1.45
N ILE A 342 0.59 15.96 -1.06
CA ILE A 342 -0.27 16.74 -1.97
C ILE A 342 0.55 17.30 -3.14
N LEU A 343 1.71 17.90 -2.86
CA LEU A 343 2.60 18.40 -3.92
C LEU A 343 3.05 17.27 -4.85
N THR A 344 3.32 16.08 -4.31
CA THR A 344 3.71 14.91 -5.12
C THR A 344 2.55 14.41 -5.97
N LEU A 345 1.31 14.39 -5.44
CA LEU A 345 0.11 14.06 -6.22
C LEU A 345 -0.08 15.05 -7.38
N ILE A 346 0.04 16.35 -7.13
CA ILE A 346 -0.07 17.38 -8.17
C ILE A 346 1.03 17.19 -9.22
N VAL A 347 2.27 16.92 -8.82
CA VAL A 347 3.37 16.65 -9.75
C VAL A 347 3.09 15.40 -10.59
N THR A 348 2.64 14.30 -9.99
CA THR A 348 2.26 13.08 -10.72
C THR A 348 1.14 13.36 -11.72
N GLU A 349 0.09 14.07 -11.31
CA GLU A 349 -1.01 14.50 -12.20
C GLU A 349 -0.48 15.31 -13.38
N VAL A 350 0.36 16.32 -13.13
CA VAL A 350 0.99 17.11 -14.18
C VAL A 350 1.80 16.22 -15.12
N ILE A 351 2.62 15.30 -14.59
CA ILE A 351 3.39 14.36 -15.41
C ILE A 351 2.48 13.54 -16.33
N LEU A 352 1.33 13.06 -15.86
CA LEU A 352 0.37 12.28 -16.66
C LEU A 352 -0.37 13.10 -17.73
N HIS A 353 -0.45 14.43 -17.59
CA HIS A 353 -0.98 15.31 -18.66
C HIS A 353 0.05 15.57 -19.77
N TYR A 354 1.34 15.42 -19.48
CA TYR A 354 2.43 15.71 -20.42
C TYR A 354 3.15 14.46 -20.94
N ASN A 355 3.04 13.32 -20.25
CA ASN A 355 3.70 12.07 -20.60
C ASN A 355 2.71 10.90 -20.53
N TYR A 356 2.32 10.39 -21.69
CA TYR A 356 1.38 9.27 -21.83
C TYR A 356 2.08 7.91 -21.75
N ILE A 357 2.91 7.74 -20.71
CA ILE A 357 3.85 6.62 -20.56
C ILE A 357 3.15 5.26 -20.41
N SER A 358 1.92 5.24 -19.93
CA SER A 358 1.14 4.02 -19.71
C SER A 358 0.22 3.73 -20.91
N ALA A 359 -0.27 4.78 -21.58
CA ALA A 359 -1.14 4.65 -22.75
C ALA A 359 -0.36 4.25 -24.02
N ILE A 360 0.84 4.79 -24.23
CA ILE A 360 1.64 4.54 -25.44
C ILE A 360 1.97 3.04 -25.63
N PRO A 361 2.46 2.30 -24.61
CA PRO A 361 2.73 0.87 -24.75
C PRO A 361 1.48 0.05 -25.08
N GLN A 362 0.32 0.42 -24.51
CA GLN A 362 -0.95 -0.29 -24.73
C GLN A 362 -1.51 -0.15 -26.15
N ALA A 363 -1.04 0.84 -26.91
CA ALA A 363 -1.40 1.04 -28.31
C ALA A 363 -0.49 0.29 -29.29
N THR A 364 0.59 -0.34 -28.82
CA THR A 364 1.53 -1.06 -29.68
C THR A 364 1.10 -2.53 -29.81
N PRO A 365 0.98 -3.09 -31.04
CA PRO A 365 0.62 -4.49 -31.21
C PRO A 365 1.68 -5.43 -30.58
N SER A 366 1.17 -6.41 -29.86
CA SER A 366 1.81 -7.33 -28.93
C SER A 366 2.83 -8.31 -29.53
N ARG A 367 3.88 -7.84 -30.20
CA ARG A 367 4.99 -8.73 -30.62
C ARG A 367 6.26 -8.63 -29.78
N LEU A 368 6.43 -7.60 -28.96
CA LEU A 368 7.58 -7.49 -28.05
C LEU A 368 7.12 -7.14 -26.63
N ASN A 369 6.97 -8.16 -25.78
CA ASN A 369 6.98 -8.00 -24.32
C ASN A 369 8.40 -7.61 -23.86
N THR A 370 8.90 -6.45 -24.28
CA THR A 370 10.19 -5.92 -23.85
C THR A 370 10.01 -4.73 -22.91
N PRO A 371 10.87 -4.58 -21.89
CA PRO A 371 10.77 -3.50 -20.92
C PRO A 371 10.80 -2.11 -21.61
N LEU A 372 10.15 -1.15 -20.96
CA LEU A 372 9.96 0.27 -21.33
C LEU A 372 11.11 0.97 -22.09
N PRO A 373 12.41 0.68 -21.84
CA PRO A 373 13.46 1.27 -22.65
C PRO A 373 13.35 0.90 -24.14
N ARG A 374 13.13 -0.36 -24.51
CA ARG A 374 13.20 -0.77 -25.92
C ARG A 374 12.05 -0.25 -26.78
N SER A 375 10.85 -0.07 -26.22
CA SER A 375 9.74 0.53 -26.94
C SER A 375 10.02 2.01 -27.21
N LEU A 376 10.43 2.80 -26.21
CA LEU A 376 10.77 4.21 -26.39
C LEU A 376 11.98 4.42 -27.32
N TRP A 377 13.01 3.58 -27.23
CA TRP A 377 14.19 3.62 -28.10
C TRP A 377 13.87 3.24 -29.56
N SER A 378 13.03 2.23 -29.80
CA SER A 378 12.60 1.88 -31.18
C SER A 378 11.67 2.93 -31.78
N LEU A 379 10.86 3.63 -30.96
CA LEU A 379 10.03 4.74 -31.39
C LEU A 379 10.86 5.99 -31.78
N SER A 380 12.05 6.17 -31.18
CA SER A 380 13.00 7.26 -31.50
C SER A 380 13.86 7.00 -32.74
N LEU A 381 14.23 5.74 -33.02
CA LEU A 381 15.07 5.39 -34.17
C LEU A 381 14.28 5.41 -35.50
N ASN A 382 12.97 5.14 -35.45
CA ASN A 382 12.11 5.24 -36.64
C ASN A 382 11.74 6.68 -37.02
N SER A 383 11.90 7.67 -36.14
CA SER A 383 11.69 9.09 -36.51
C SER A 383 12.91 9.73 -37.16
N THR A 384 14.10 9.12 -37.04
CA THR A 384 15.35 9.61 -37.63
C THR A 384 15.69 8.99 -38.99
N SER A 385 14.92 8.01 -39.46
CA SER A 385 15.12 7.32 -40.75
C SER A 385 14.20 7.79 -41.87
N SER A 386 13.36 8.81 -41.62
CA SER A 386 12.49 9.44 -42.60
C SER A 386 12.82 10.92 -42.80
N GLY A 387 14.11 11.23 -42.93
CA GLY A 387 14.65 12.53 -43.33
C GLY A 387 15.40 12.38 -44.64
#